data_AF-A0A9Q4KFJ7-F1
#
_entry.id   AF-A0A9Q4KFJ7-F1
#
_cell.length_a   1.000
_cell.length_b   1.000
_cell.length_c   1.000
_cell.angle_alpha   90.00
_cell.angle_beta   90.00
_cell.angle_gamma   90.00
#
_symmetry.space_group_name_H-M   'P 1'
#
loop_
_entity.id
_entity.type
_entity.pdbx_description
1 polymer ?
#
loop_
_entity_poly.entity_id
_entity_poly.type
_entity_poly.pdbx_seq_one_letter_code
_entity_poly.pdbx_strand_id
1 'polypeptide(L)'
;MLKQRIQGLQVKTVSVKGSKADTGKLQALLAGEVEVYELKGEGGTALPTLPANLNRKTFTVGAKTPTGRRSCYLQIPHVKASANYTTIPATVIGKFDADYDSGIKADFCNMKFDA
;
A
#
# COMPACT_ATOMS: atom_id res chain seq x y z
N MET A 1 12.11 0.46 7.63
CA MET A 1 12.37 1.89 7.29
C MET A 1 11.86 2.74 8.44
N LEU A 2 12.61 3.77 8.83
CA LEU A 2 12.22 4.73 9.87
C LEU A 2 12.02 6.10 9.21
N LYS A 3 10.89 6.75 9.46
CA LYS A 3 10.60 8.09 8.93
C LYS A 3 10.56 9.06 10.10
N GLN A 4 11.41 10.08 10.04
CA GLN A 4 11.67 11.00 11.14
C GLN A 4 11.15 12.40 10.80
N ARG A 5 10.33 12.95 11.70
CA ARG A 5 9.81 14.33 11.61
C ARG A 5 10.38 15.16 12.74
N ILE A 6 10.99 16.28 12.38
CA ILE A 6 11.52 17.28 13.33
C ILE A 6 10.98 18.64 12.90
N GLN A 7 10.51 19.42 13.86
CA GLN A 7 9.81 20.70 13.72
C GLN A 7 10.21 21.54 12.48
N GLY A 8 9.33 21.60 11.48
CA GLY A 8 9.50 22.43 10.28
C GLY A 8 10.57 21.95 9.29
N LEU A 9 11.36 20.93 9.64
CA LEU A 9 12.34 20.33 8.75
C LEU A 9 11.68 19.32 7.81
N GLN A 10 12.30 19.15 6.64
CA GLN A 10 11.90 18.10 5.71
C GLN A 10 12.04 16.73 6.36
N VAL A 11 11.00 15.92 6.16
CA VAL A 11 10.96 14.56 6.69
C VAL A 11 12.11 13.73 6.10
N LYS A 12 12.89 13.11 6.99
CA LYS A 12 14.02 12.25 6.60
C LYS A 12 13.65 10.79 6.77
N THR A 13 14.13 9.96 5.86
CA THR A 13 13.93 8.51 5.89
C THR A 13 15.25 7.79 6.10
N VAL A 14 15.29 6.88 7.07
CA VAL A 14 16.43 5.98 7.32
C VAL A 14 16.04 4.58 6.88
N SER A 15 16.72 4.08 5.86
CA SER A 15 16.56 2.72 5.35
C SER A 15 17.44 1.77 6.16
N VAL A 16 16.82 0.93 6.97
CA VAL A 16 17.51 -0.06 7.82
C VAL A 16 16.94 -1.45 7.57
N LYS A 17 17.83 -2.42 7.36
CA LYS A 17 17.53 -3.85 7.38
C LYS A 17 18.07 -4.41 8.70
N GLY A 18 17.19 -4.93 9.54
CA GLY A 18 17.53 -5.45 10.86
C GLY A 18 16.32 -6.06 11.54
N SER A 19 16.52 -6.74 12.66
CA SER A 19 15.41 -7.32 13.42
C SER A 19 14.53 -6.22 14.05
N LYS A 20 13.34 -6.59 14.53
CA LYS A 20 12.48 -5.67 15.28
C LYS A 20 13.19 -5.12 16.53
N ALA A 21 14.07 -5.90 17.15
CA ALA A 21 14.84 -5.47 18.31
C ALA A 21 15.90 -4.41 17.94
N ASP A 22 16.61 -4.60 16.83
CA ASP A 22 17.65 -3.67 16.38
C ASP A 22 17.05 -2.33 15.92
N THR A 23 15.94 -2.41 15.18
CA THR A 23 15.22 -1.21 14.73
C THR A 23 14.59 -0.44 15.90
N GLY A 24 14.15 -1.12 16.95
CA GLY A 24 13.68 -0.48 18.19
C GLY A 24 14.79 0.25 18.95
N LYS A 25 15.99 -0.33 19.05
CA LYS A 25 17.17 0.36 19.63
C LYS A 25 17.55 1.60 18.83
N LEU A 26 17.52 1.50 17.50
CA LEU A 26 17.82 2.64 16.64
C LEU A 26 16.76 3.74 16.75
N GLN A 27 15.47 3.37 16.83
CA GLN A 27 14.39 4.33 17.07
C GLN A 27 14.61 5.14 18.36
N ALA A 28 15.07 4.50 19.43
CA ALA A 28 15.33 5.18 20.71
C ALA A 28 16.43 6.24 20.63
N LEU A 29 17.31 6.18 19.62
CA LEU A 29 18.35 7.18 19.38
C LEU A 29 17.87 8.38 18.54
N LEU A 30 16.74 8.23 17.84
CA LEU A 30 16.22 9.26 16.93
C LEU A 30 15.38 10.28 17.70
N ALA A 31 15.65 11.57 17.47
CA ALA A 31 14.86 12.66 18.02
C ALA A 31 13.60 12.92 17.18
N GLY A 32 12.57 13.52 17.80
CA GLY A 32 11.33 13.89 17.14
C GLY A 32 10.34 12.72 17.00
N GLU A 33 9.38 12.86 16.08
CA GLU A 33 8.38 11.83 15.82
C GLU A 33 8.95 10.81 14.82
N VAL A 34 8.92 9.52 15.18
CA VAL A 34 9.46 8.43 14.37
C VAL A 34 8.34 7.45 14.00
N GLU A 35 8.05 7.34 12.71
CA GLU A 35 7.17 6.32 12.16
C GLU A 35 8.00 5.11 11.73
N VAL A 36 7.64 3.91 12.20
CA VAL A 36 8.34 2.66 11.89
C VAL A 36 7.57 1.88 10.85
N TYR A 37 8.25 1.55 9.74
CA TYR A 37 7.72 0.73 8.66
C TYR A 37 8.45 -0.61 8.64
N GLU A 38 7.67 -1.68 8.84
CA GLU A 38 8.15 -3.05 8.72
C GLU A 38 8.04 -3.54 7.27
N LEU A 39 9.11 -4.14 6.77
CA LEU A 39 9.11 -4.79 5.46
C LEU A 39 8.32 -6.10 5.56
N LYS A 40 7.14 -6.16 4.93
CA LYS A 40 6.31 -7.39 4.89
C LYS A 40 6.77 -8.41 3.84
N GLY A 41 7.51 -7.97 2.83
CA GLY A 41 8.09 -8.83 1.80
C GLY A 41 8.79 -8.02 0.70
N GLU A 42 9.81 -8.61 0.09
CA GLU A 42 10.45 -8.14 -1.14
C GLU A 42 10.22 -9.22 -2.21
N GLY A 43 9.93 -8.81 -3.45
CA GLY A 43 9.66 -9.76 -4.52
C GLY A 43 9.47 -9.09 -5.87
N GLY A 44 9.44 -9.93 -6.92
CA GLY A 44 9.39 -9.49 -8.32
C GLY A 44 10.77 -9.47 -8.98
N THR A 45 10.78 -9.31 -10.30
CA THR A 45 11.98 -9.17 -11.11
C THR A 45 12.15 -7.71 -11.46
N ALA A 46 13.35 -7.16 -11.31
CA ALA A 46 13.64 -5.80 -11.77
C ALA A 46 13.34 -5.71 -13.27
N LEU A 47 12.52 -4.74 -13.67
CA LEU A 47 12.26 -4.51 -15.09
C LEU A 47 13.53 -3.88 -15.70
N PRO A 48 14.12 -4.50 -16.73
CA PRO A 48 15.34 -3.98 -17.35
C PRO A 48 15.08 -2.71 -18.17
N THR A 49 13.82 -2.43 -18.51
CA THR A 49 13.39 -1.27 -19.30
C THR A 49 12.15 -0.63 -18.69
N LEU A 50 12.03 0.69 -18.87
CA LEU A 50 10.82 1.42 -18.49
C LEU A 50 9.64 0.91 -19.35
N PRO A 51 8.50 0.51 -18.75
CA PRO A 51 7.32 0.12 -19.51
C PRO A 51 6.89 1.24 -20.46
N ALA A 52 6.71 0.92 -21.74
CA ALA A 52 6.31 1.89 -22.76
C ALA A 52 4.97 2.58 -22.43
N ASN A 53 4.07 1.87 -21.74
CA ASN A 53 2.81 2.41 -21.27
C ASN A 53 2.76 2.43 -19.74
N LEU A 54 2.44 3.59 -19.17
CA LEU A 54 2.08 3.75 -17.77
C LEU A 54 0.80 2.96 -17.48
N ASN A 55 0.95 1.72 -17.00
CA ASN A 55 -0.16 0.82 -16.70
C ASN A 55 -0.72 1.03 -15.29
N ARG A 56 -0.96 2.30 -14.97
CA ARG A 56 -1.63 2.70 -13.74
C ARG A 56 -3.05 2.16 -13.76
N LYS A 57 -3.41 1.39 -12.74
CA LYS A 57 -4.79 0.94 -12.54
C LYS A 57 -5.34 1.59 -11.28
N THR A 58 -6.60 1.96 -11.36
CA THR A 58 -7.28 2.64 -10.26
C THR A 58 -8.64 2.04 -10.04
N PHE A 59 -8.93 1.72 -8.79
CA PHE A 59 -10.11 0.97 -8.43
C PHE A 59 -10.64 1.36 -7.06
N THR A 60 -11.95 1.24 -6.93
CA THR A 60 -12.68 1.47 -5.68
C THR A 60 -12.97 0.12 -5.06
N VAL A 61 -12.59 -0.03 -3.81
CA VAL A 61 -12.80 -1.24 -3.01
C VAL A 61 -13.82 -0.91 -1.93
N GLY A 62 -14.75 -1.81 -1.64
CA GLY A 62 -15.73 -1.54 -0.59
C GLY A 62 -16.62 -2.72 -0.25
N ALA A 63 -17.47 -2.49 0.73
CA ALA A 63 -18.45 -3.44 1.25
C ALA A 63 -19.80 -2.75 1.46
N LYS A 64 -20.88 -3.53 1.30
CA LYS A 64 -22.23 -3.06 1.66
C LYS A 64 -22.48 -3.44 3.10
N THR A 65 -22.64 -2.45 3.97
CA THR A 65 -22.95 -2.65 5.38
C THR A 65 -24.42 -2.34 5.64
N PRO A 66 -25.01 -2.84 6.74
CA PRO A 66 -26.40 -2.52 7.10
C PRO A 66 -26.65 -1.01 7.26
N THR A 67 -25.61 -0.23 7.58
CA THR A 67 -25.68 1.22 7.82
C THR A 67 -25.35 2.04 6.57
N GLY A 68 -24.99 1.40 5.45
CA GLY A 68 -24.67 2.09 4.19
C GLY A 68 -23.55 1.42 3.40
N ARG A 69 -22.77 2.22 2.65
CA ARG A 69 -21.63 1.72 1.88
C ARG A 69 -20.34 2.26 2.47
N ARG A 70 -19.41 1.36 2.78
CA ARG A 70 -18.02 1.72 3.10
C ARG A 70 -17.15 1.43 1.90
N SER A 71 -16.33 2.39 1.50
CA SER A 71 -15.44 2.23 0.35
C SER A 71 -14.21 3.09 0.48
N CYS A 72 -13.07 2.54 0.07
CA CYS A 72 -11.80 3.23 -0.09
C CYS A 72 -11.37 3.25 -1.56
N TYR A 73 -10.43 4.15 -1.86
CA TYR A 73 -9.86 4.29 -3.19
C TYR A 73 -8.43 3.77 -3.19
N LEU A 74 -8.10 2.92 -4.16
CA LEU A 74 -6.76 2.38 -4.32
C LEU A 74 -6.24 2.66 -5.74
N GLN A 75 -5.01 3.15 -5.79
CA GLN A 75 -4.29 3.42 -7.02
C GLN A 75 -2.97 2.68 -7.01
N ILE A 76 -2.76 1.83 -8.02
CA ILE A 76 -1.50 1.13 -8.23
C ILE A 76 -0.79 1.79 -9.42
N PRO A 77 0.38 2.43 -9.21
CA PRO A 77 1.09 3.16 -10.28
C PRO A 77 1.55 2.27 -11.42
N HIS A 78 2.01 1.05 -11.10
CA HIS A 78 2.51 0.08 -12.07
C HIS A 78 1.99 -1.31 -11.75
N VAL A 79 1.27 -1.90 -12.71
CA VAL A 79 0.71 -3.26 -12.61
C VAL A 79 1.47 -4.17 -13.59
N LYS A 80 1.29 -5.49 -13.57
CA LYS A 80 1.81 -6.34 -14.66
C LYS A 80 0.91 -6.17 -15.89
N ALA A 81 1.47 -6.23 -17.09
CA ALA A 81 0.65 -6.16 -18.31
C ALA A 81 -0.41 -7.28 -18.39
N SER A 82 -0.14 -8.43 -17.78
CA SER A 82 -1.08 -9.56 -17.70
C SER A 82 -2.16 -9.40 -16.62
N ALA A 83 -2.02 -8.43 -15.71
CA ALA A 83 -3.02 -8.21 -14.67
C ALA A 83 -4.14 -7.29 -15.21
N ASN A 84 -5.30 -7.91 -15.38
CA ASN A 84 -6.50 -7.38 -16.02
C ASN A 84 -7.69 -7.36 -15.05
N TYR A 85 -8.87 -6.95 -15.54
CA TYR A 85 -10.11 -6.87 -14.77
C TYR A 85 -10.59 -8.19 -14.13
N THR A 86 -10.12 -9.36 -14.55
CA THR A 86 -10.51 -10.62 -13.88
C THR A 86 -9.58 -10.94 -12.71
N THR A 87 -8.27 -10.68 -12.88
CA THR A 87 -7.25 -11.01 -11.87
C THR A 87 -7.21 -10.05 -10.68
N ILE A 88 -7.42 -8.75 -10.91
CA ILE A 88 -7.27 -7.73 -9.87
C ILE A 88 -8.43 -7.83 -8.85
N PRO A 89 -9.72 -7.83 -9.24
CA PRO A 89 -10.82 -7.99 -8.29
C PRO A 89 -10.73 -9.30 -7.49
N ALA A 90 -10.35 -10.42 -8.13
CA ALA A 90 -10.19 -11.71 -7.46
C ALA A 90 -9.11 -11.70 -6.36
N THR A 91 -8.11 -10.82 -6.50
CA THR A 91 -7.05 -10.66 -5.49
C THR A 91 -7.45 -9.71 -4.36
N VAL A 92 -8.41 -8.82 -4.61
CA VAL A 92 -8.81 -7.76 -3.68
C VAL A 92 -10.02 -8.15 -2.85
N ILE A 93 -11.07 -8.70 -3.49
CA ILE A 93 -12.33 -9.09 -2.84
C ILE A 93 -12.05 -10.18 -1.79
N GLY A 94 -12.60 -10.00 -0.59
CA GLY A 94 -12.42 -10.89 0.57
C GLY A 94 -11.05 -10.84 1.24
N LYS A 95 -10.06 -10.15 0.66
CA LYS A 95 -8.69 -10.05 1.21
C LYS A 95 -8.39 -8.66 1.75
N PHE A 96 -8.77 -7.63 1.02
CA PHE A 96 -8.55 -6.23 1.37
C PHE A 96 -9.68 -5.74 2.27
N ASP A 97 -9.38 -4.72 3.06
CA ASP A 97 -10.39 -4.06 3.88
C ASP A 97 -11.19 -3.04 3.05
N ALA A 98 -12.46 -2.85 3.41
CA ALA A 98 -13.43 -2.04 2.70
C ALA A 98 -13.30 -0.54 2.98
N ASP A 99 -12.56 -0.15 4.01
CA ASP A 99 -12.23 1.21 4.38
C ASP A 99 -10.80 1.27 4.98
N TYR A 100 -10.35 2.44 5.41
CA TYR A 100 -9.01 2.62 5.97
C TYR A 100 -8.93 2.28 7.48
N ASP A 101 -10.08 2.14 8.14
CA ASP A 101 -10.18 2.17 9.60
C ASP A 101 -10.89 0.94 10.20
N SER A 102 -11.43 0.03 9.39
CA SER A 102 -12.13 -1.18 9.85
C SER A 102 -11.56 -2.46 9.24
N GLY A 103 -11.69 -3.57 9.95
CA GLY A 103 -11.33 -4.91 9.45
C GLY A 103 -12.41 -5.57 8.58
N ILE A 104 -13.41 -4.80 8.11
CA ILE A 104 -14.48 -5.33 7.25
C ILE A 104 -13.86 -5.64 5.89
N LYS A 105 -14.00 -6.88 5.44
CA LYS A 105 -13.46 -7.31 4.15
C LYS A 105 -14.29 -6.74 3.00
N ALA A 106 -13.61 -6.44 1.90
CA ALA A 106 -14.21 -5.91 0.70
C ALA A 106 -15.11 -6.95 0.01
N ASP A 107 -16.33 -6.57 -0.32
CA ASP A 107 -17.28 -7.38 -1.07
C ASP A 107 -17.20 -7.12 -2.58
N PHE A 108 -16.75 -5.93 -2.96
CA PHE A 108 -16.64 -5.52 -4.37
C PHE A 108 -15.35 -4.74 -4.65
N CYS A 109 -14.92 -4.82 -5.90
CA CYS A 109 -13.80 -4.06 -6.44
C CYS A 109 -14.19 -3.58 -7.85
N ASN A 110 -14.34 -2.27 -8.01
CA ASN A 110 -14.75 -1.65 -9.28
C ASN A 110 -13.58 -0.86 -9.86
N MET A 111 -13.12 -1.24 -11.05
CA MET A 111 -12.05 -0.53 -11.75
C MET A 111 -12.60 0.68 -12.49
N LYS A 112 -11.97 1.85 -12.31
CA LYS A 112 -12.43 3.12 -12.91
C LYS A 112 -12.10 3.22 -14.41
N PHE A 113 -10.97 2.63 -14.82
CA PHE A 113 -10.52 2.58 -16.21
C PHE A 113 -9.84 1.23 -16.45
N ASP A 114 -10.45 0.40 -17.30
CA ASP A 114 -9.78 -0.73 -17.94
C ASP A 114 -9.78 -0.46 -19.44
N ALA A 115 -8.66 0.09 -19.92
CA ALA A 115 -8.32 0.08 -21.34
C ALA A 115 -7.50 -1.19 -21.61
#